data_AF-A0A0S8EV59-F1
#
_entry.id   AF-A0A0S8EV59-F1
#
_cell.length_a   1.000
_cell.length_b   1.000
_cell.length_c   1.000
_cell.angle_alpha   90.00
_cell.angle_beta   90.00
_cell.angle_gamma   90.00
#
_symmetry.space_group_name_H-M   'P 1'
#
loop_
_entity.id
_entity.type
_entity.pdbx_description
1 polymer ?
#
loop_
_entity_poly.entity_id
_entity_poly.type
_entity_poly.pdbx_seq_one_letter_code
_entity_poly.pdbx_strand_id
1 'polypeptide(L)'
;MVIGFASNKTGNVWGTITQFTWSFPTRAEGQTVAGQYFYGINLGKGYQINANPVWSYSRETKVLRFPLGVGIAKVAALGKKDFPVKVGVQIWGYAPPPDGSGPEWLLRITIAPVVPLPWAK
;
A
#
# COMPACT_ATOMS: atom_id res chain seq x y z
N MET A 1 -1.64 7.31 13.14
CA MET A 1 -3.05 6.88 13.35
C MET A 1 -3.42 5.88 12.28
N VAL A 2 -4.22 4.87 12.60
CA VAL A 2 -4.74 3.88 11.64
C VAL A 2 -6.25 3.83 11.76
N ILE A 3 -6.94 3.89 10.63
CA ILE A 3 -8.39 3.70 10.55
C ILE A 3 -8.66 2.72 9.41
N GLY A 4 -9.48 1.70 9.63
CA GLY A 4 -9.77 0.70 8.62
C GLY A 4 -11.10 0.01 8.85
N PHE A 5 -11.62 -0.56 7.77
CA PHE A 5 -12.84 -1.34 7.71
C PHE A 5 -12.57 -2.66 7.01
N ALA A 6 -13.06 -3.75 7.59
CA ALA A 6 -13.05 -5.07 6.99
C ALA A 6 -14.46 -5.64 6.95
N SER A 7 -14.89 -6.13 5.78
CA SER A 7 -16.21 -6.74 5.58
C SER A 7 -16.15 -8.23 5.89
N ASN A 8 -16.93 -8.69 6.87
CA ASN A 8 -17.05 -10.13 7.16
C ASN A 8 -17.79 -10.91 6.05
N LYS A 9 -18.59 -10.22 5.22
CA LYS A 9 -19.37 -10.88 4.14
C LYS A 9 -18.54 -11.12 2.88
N THR A 10 -17.70 -10.15 2.51
CA THR A 10 -16.92 -10.18 1.26
C THR A 10 -15.42 -10.35 1.47
N GLY A 11 -14.96 -10.25 2.72
CA GLY A 11 -13.53 -10.21 3.06
C GLY A 11 -12.81 -8.95 2.57
N ASN A 12 -13.53 -7.97 2.02
CA ASN A 12 -12.93 -6.75 1.48
C ASN A 12 -12.38 -5.89 2.61
N VAL A 13 -11.26 -5.23 2.35
CA VAL A 13 -10.58 -4.39 3.34
C VAL A 13 -10.29 -3.03 2.73
N TRP A 14 -10.46 -1.98 3.53
CA TRP A 14 -10.13 -0.60 3.19
C TRP A 14 -9.56 0.07 4.42
N GLY A 15 -8.60 0.97 4.24
CA GLY A 15 -8.10 1.74 5.36
C GLY A 15 -7.07 2.77 4.97
N THR A 16 -6.66 3.51 5.99
CA THR A 16 -5.63 4.52 5.89
C THR A 16 -4.79 4.55 7.14
N ILE A 17 -3.51 4.85 6.95
CA ILE A 17 -2.49 5.06 7.97
C ILE A 17 -1.99 6.48 7.76
N THR A 18 -1.89 7.25 8.83
CA THR A 18 -1.29 8.58 8.82
C THR A 18 -0.18 8.67 9.85
N GLN A 19 0.92 9.31 9.48
CA GLN A 19 2.09 9.51 10.29
C GLN A 19 2.53 10.97 10.19
N PHE A 20 2.94 11.51 11.35
CA PHE A 20 3.49 12.85 11.45
C PHE A 20 4.92 12.74 11.97
N THR A 21 5.86 13.36 11.25
CA THR A 21 7.26 13.46 11.67
C THR A 21 7.56 14.93 11.97
N TRP A 22 7.98 15.19 13.21
CA TRP A 22 8.30 16.52 13.75
C TRP A 22 9.78 16.57 14.13
N SER A 23 10.41 17.75 14.00
CA SER A 23 11.79 18.03 14.44
C SER A 23 11.82 19.32 15.28
N PHE A 24 12.58 19.32 16.39
CA PHE A 24 12.82 20.45 17.31
C PHE A 24 14.28 20.39 17.84
N PRO A 25 14.99 21.51 18.14
CA PRO A 25 15.02 22.84 17.55
C PRO A 25 16.45 23.25 17.07
N THR A 26 16.63 23.39 15.76
CA THR A 26 17.64 24.31 15.17
C THR A 26 17.22 24.73 13.76
N ARG A 27 16.33 23.97 13.13
CA ARG A 27 15.68 24.35 11.87
C ARG A 27 14.19 24.02 11.92
N ALA A 28 13.38 24.88 11.32
CA ALA A 28 12.00 24.58 10.95
C ALA A 28 11.92 23.53 9.81
N GLU A 29 13.06 22.93 9.46
CA GLU A 29 13.24 22.00 8.37
C GLU A 29 12.98 20.55 8.83
N GLY A 30 12.37 19.73 7.97
CA GLY A 30 12.08 18.30 8.17
C GLY A 30 10.65 17.93 8.60
N GLN A 31 9.72 18.89 8.70
CA GLN A 31 8.33 18.58 9.08
C GLN A 31 7.56 17.95 7.91
N THR A 32 7.27 16.66 8.03
CA THR A 32 6.58 15.87 6.99
C THR A 32 5.36 15.17 7.56
N VAL A 33 4.26 15.24 6.82
CA VAL A 33 3.07 14.41 7.04
C VAL A 33 3.07 13.34 5.96
N ALA A 34 2.98 12.08 6.35
CA ALA A 34 2.92 10.98 5.41
C ALA A 34 1.75 10.07 5.73
N GLY A 35 1.34 9.27 4.76
CA GLY A 35 0.34 8.26 5.00
C GLY A 35 0.30 7.21 3.91
N GLN A 36 -0.51 6.20 4.17
CA GLN A 36 -0.75 5.10 3.26
C GLN A 36 -2.22 4.79 3.28
N TYR A 37 -2.89 4.90 2.13
CA TYR A 37 -4.21 4.32 2.00
C TYR A 37 -4.07 2.95 1.33
N PHE A 38 -4.93 2.02 1.73
CA PHE A 38 -4.90 0.67 1.21
C PHE A 38 -6.30 0.15 1.01
N TYR A 39 -6.44 -0.70 0.00
CA TYR A 39 -7.67 -1.40 -0.24
C TYR A 39 -7.43 -2.76 -0.87
N GLY A 40 -8.38 -3.65 -0.64
CA GLY A 40 -8.40 -5.00 -1.18
C GLY A 40 -9.83 -5.44 -1.43
N ILE A 41 -10.18 -5.62 -2.70
CA ILE A 41 -11.44 -6.19 -3.15
C ILE A 41 -11.18 -7.63 -3.56
N ASN A 42 -11.82 -8.59 -2.90
CA ASN A 42 -11.73 -10.00 -3.27
C ASN A 42 -12.69 -10.29 -4.42
N LEU A 43 -12.17 -10.89 -5.48
CA LEU A 43 -12.94 -11.32 -6.66
C LEU A 43 -13.28 -12.82 -6.61
N GLY A 44 -12.83 -13.53 -5.56
CA GLY A 44 -12.95 -14.98 -5.43
C GLY A 44 -11.83 -15.74 -6.15
N LYS A 45 -11.76 -17.06 -5.95
CA LYS A 45 -10.75 -17.96 -6.55
C LYS A 45 -9.29 -17.47 -6.36
N GLY A 46 -9.01 -16.83 -5.21
CA GLY A 46 -7.70 -16.29 -4.87
C GLY A 46 -7.33 -14.97 -5.56
N TYR A 47 -8.21 -14.38 -6.39
CA TYR A 47 -7.98 -13.08 -7.02
C TYR A 47 -8.38 -11.91 -6.12
N GLN A 48 -7.58 -10.86 -6.16
CA GLN A 48 -7.81 -9.63 -5.41
C GLN A 48 -7.38 -8.41 -6.24
N ILE A 49 -8.23 -7.40 -6.32
CA ILE A 49 -7.81 -6.06 -6.75
C ILE A 49 -7.35 -5.33 -5.51
N ASN A 50 -6.10 -4.88 -5.49
CA ASN A 50 -5.56 -4.18 -4.34
C ASN A 50 -4.55 -3.11 -4.75
N ALA A 51 -4.43 -2.11 -3.89
CA ALA A 51 -3.30 -1.20 -3.90
C ALA A 51 -3.04 -0.70 -2.48
N ASN A 52 -1.79 -0.33 -2.21
CA ASN A 52 -1.40 0.29 -0.94
C ASN A 52 -0.48 1.51 -1.11
N PRO A 53 -0.89 2.50 -1.93
CA PRO A 53 -0.14 3.72 -2.23
C PRO A 53 0.23 4.53 -0.98
N VAL A 54 1.46 5.04 -0.98
CA VAL A 54 2.03 5.88 0.09
C VAL A 54 2.12 7.31 -0.41
N TRP A 55 1.52 8.24 0.32
CA TRP A 55 1.54 9.66 0.04
C TRP A 55 2.37 10.41 1.09
N SER A 56 2.84 11.59 0.72
CA SER A 56 3.60 12.47 1.62
C SER A 56 3.37 13.93 1.29
N TYR A 57 3.34 14.76 2.31
CA TYR A 57 3.30 16.21 2.23
C TYR A 57 4.46 16.78 3.05
N SER A 58 5.37 17.48 2.39
CA SER A 58 6.39 18.28 3.09
C SER A 58 5.81 19.65 3.40
N ARG A 59 5.84 20.03 4.69
CA ARG A 59 5.37 21.34 5.12
C ARG A 59 6.32 22.46 4.69
N GLU A 60 7.57 22.14 4.36
CA GLU A 60 8.60 23.10 3.95
C GLU A 60 8.43 23.48 2.48
N THR A 61 8.46 22.48 1.60
CA THR A 61 8.37 22.70 0.15
C THR A 61 6.93 22.93 -0.30
N LYS A 62 5.94 22.68 0.58
CA LYS A 62 4.50 22.68 0.28
C LYS A 62 4.12 21.69 -0.81
N VAL A 63 4.97 20.70 -1.08
CA VAL A 63 4.73 19.67 -2.10
C VAL A 63 3.94 18.51 -1.51
N LEU A 64 2.78 18.23 -2.11
CA LEU A 64 2.01 17.01 -1.90
C LEU A 64 2.36 16.00 -2.98
N ARG A 65 2.75 14.79 -2.56
CA ARG A 65 2.89 13.63 -3.43
C ARG A 65 1.77 12.66 -3.12
N PHE A 66 0.76 12.64 -3.98
CA PHE A 66 -0.40 11.77 -3.82
C PHE A 66 -0.45 10.74 -4.97
N PRO A 67 -0.15 9.46 -4.71
CA PRO A 67 -0.26 8.44 -5.73
C PRO A 67 -1.69 7.95 -5.86
N LEU A 68 -2.10 7.68 -7.09
CA LEU A 68 -3.24 6.86 -7.45
C LEU A 68 -2.71 5.47 -7.82
N GLY A 69 -2.99 4.50 -6.96
CA GLY A 69 -2.52 3.13 -7.11
C GLY A 69 -3.63 2.16 -7.48
N VAL A 70 -3.36 1.26 -8.43
CA VAL A 70 -4.21 0.11 -8.73
C VAL A 70 -3.34 -1.12 -8.99
N GLY A 71 -3.86 -2.29 -8.65
CA GLY A 71 -3.15 -3.52 -8.89
C GLY A 71 -4.02 -4.75 -8.74
N ILE A 72 -3.46 -5.87 -9.18
CA ILE A 72 -4.08 -7.19 -9.12
C ILE A 72 -3.12 -8.16 -8.44
N ALA A 73 -3.65 -9.00 -7.58
CA ALA A 73 -2.93 -10.10 -6.96
C ALA A 73 -3.73 -11.39 -7.08
N LYS A 74 -3.01 -12.50 -7.11
CA LYS A 74 -3.54 -13.86 -7.09
C LYS A 74 -2.78 -14.69 -6.08
N VAL A 75 -3.52 -15.44 -5.26
CA VAL A 75 -2.95 -16.54 -4.47
C VAL A 75 -3.14 -17.83 -5.27
N ALA A 76 -2.05 -18.53 -5.55
CA ALA A 76 -2.05 -19.80 -6.27
C ALA A 76 -1.16 -20.83 -5.56
N ALA A 77 -1.53 -22.10 -5.64
CA ALA A 77 -0.69 -23.21 -5.19
C ALA A 77 0.42 -23.45 -6.22
N LEU A 78 1.67 -23.46 -5.77
CA LEU A 78 2.84 -23.69 -6.61
C LEU A 78 3.54 -25.00 -6.21
N GLY A 79 3.70 -25.91 -7.19
CA GLY A 79 4.49 -27.14 -7.06
C GLY A 79 3.77 -28.34 -6.43
N LYS A 80 4.50 -29.45 -6.26
CA LYS A 80 3.98 -30.76 -5.81
C LYS A 80 3.49 -30.80 -4.34
N LYS A 81 3.74 -29.75 -3.57
CA LYS A 81 3.37 -29.65 -2.14
C LYS A 81 2.26 -28.61 -1.89
N ASP A 82 1.55 -28.20 -2.95
CA ASP A 82 0.48 -27.19 -2.89
C ASP A 82 0.86 -25.93 -2.10
N PHE A 83 2.10 -25.47 -2.24
CA PHE A 83 2.61 -24.36 -1.45
C PHE A 83 1.93 -23.06 -1.91
N PRO A 84 1.14 -22.38 -1.07
CA PRO A 84 0.39 -21.21 -1.51
C PRO A 84 1.35 -20.01 -1.63
N VAL A 85 1.35 -19.39 -2.81
CA VAL A 85 2.15 -18.20 -3.13
C VAL A 85 1.22 -17.08 -3.57
N LYS A 86 1.39 -15.90 -2.98
CA LYS A 86 0.76 -14.66 -3.44
C LYS A 86 1.67 -14.00 -4.47
N VAL A 87 1.16 -13.83 -5.67
CA VAL A 87 1.80 -13.06 -6.74
C VAL A 87 0.93 -11.83 -7.03
N GLY A 88 1.53 -10.66 -7.17
CA GLY A 88 0.79 -9.46 -7.52
C GLY A 88 1.62 -8.42 -8.23
N VAL A 89 0.92 -7.57 -8.96
CA VAL A 89 1.46 -6.41 -9.65
C VAL A 89 0.61 -5.19 -9.32
N GLN A 90 1.24 -4.08 -8.99
CA GLN A 90 0.59 -2.80 -8.78
C GLN A 90 1.31 -1.71 -9.57
N ILE A 91 0.55 -0.75 -10.08
CA ILE A 91 1.05 0.45 -10.72
C ILE A 91 0.50 1.67 -9.99
N TRP A 92 1.39 2.59 -9.63
CA TRP A 92 1.04 3.85 -8.98
C TRP A 92 1.45 5.00 -9.89
N GLY A 93 0.53 5.93 -10.17
CA GLY A 93 0.83 7.21 -10.83
C GLY A 93 0.69 8.34 -9.83
N TYR A 94 1.60 9.32 -9.86
CA TYR A 94 1.59 10.46 -8.93
C TYR A 94 0.93 11.68 -9.59
N ALA A 95 -0.13 12.23 -8.98
CA ALA A 95 -0.92 13.32 -9.55
C ALA A 95 -1.12 14.49 -8.56
N PRO A 96 -0.96 15.76 -8.99
CA PRO A 96 -0.26 16.21 -10.22
C PRO A 96 1.24 15.84 -10.19
N PRO A 97 1.93 15.84 -11.34
CA PRO A 97 3.36 15.54 -11.42
C PRO A 97 4.13 16.40 -10.41
N PRO A 98 5.05 15.84 -9.61
CA PRO A 98 5.80 16.64 -8.65
C PRO A 98 6.62 17.68 -9.42
N ASP A 99 6.51 18.96 -9.05
CA ASP A 99 7.22 20.10 -9.68
C ASP A 99 8.76 20.07 -9.49
N GLY A 100 9.38 18.90 -9.41
CA GLY A 100 10.85 18.77 -9.42
C GLY A 100 11.44 17.73 -8.48
N SER A 101 10.68 16.81 -7.88
CA SER A 101 11.31 15.67 -7.20
C SER A 101 10.36 14.48 -7.05
N GLY A 102 10.75 13.32 -7.57
CA GLY A 102 10.06 12.03 -7.40
C GLY A 102 9.69 11.34 -8.72
N PRO A 103 9.58 10.00 -8.73
CA PRO A 103 9.15 9.26 -9.91
C PRO A 103 7.67 9.51 -10.22
N GLU A 104 7.32 9.69 -11.50
CA GLU A 104 5.94 9.86 -11.95
C GLU A 104 5.11 8.56 -11.83
N TRP A 105 5.80 7.43 -11.99
CA TRP A 105 5.20 6.09 -11.96
C TRP A 105 6.03 5.13 -11.12
N LEU A 106 5.34 4.23 -10.41
CA LEU A 106 5.96 3.15 -9.66
C LEU A 106 5.29 1.83 -10.03
N LEU A 107 6.08 0.89 -10.56
CA LEU A 107 5.68 -0.49 -10.75
C LEU A 107 6.14 -1.32 -9.55
N ARG A 108 5.23 -2.05 -8.93
CA ARG A 108 5.51 -2.93 -7.79
C ARG A 108 5.14 -4.35 -8.14
N ILE A 109 6.11 -5.26 -8.00
CA ILE A 109 5.91 -6.69 -8.13
C ILE A 109 6.07 -7.30 -6.74
N THR A 110 5.10 -8.12 -6.34
CA THR A 110 5.09 -8.79 -5.04
C THR A 110 5.02 -10.29 -5.25
N ILE A 111 5.98 -11.01 -4.69
CA ILE A 111 5.97 -12.48 -4.60
C ILE A 111 6.17 -12.81 -3.13
N ALA A 112 5.15 -13.38 -2.50
CA ALA A 112 5.17 -13.69 -1.07
C ALA A 112 4.70 -15.12 -0.82
N PRO A 113 5.46 -15.94 -0.07
CA PRO A 113 4.96 -17.22 0.43
C PRO A 113 3.82 -16.98 1.43
N VAL A 114 2.77 -17.81 1.36
CA VAL A 114 1.70 -17.81 2.35
C VAL A 114 1.98 -18.93 3.34
N VAL A 115 2.41 -18.56 4.55
CA VAL A 115 2.71 -19.52 5.60
C VAL A 115 1.47 -19.69 6.49
N PRO A 116 1.08 -20.92 6.86
CA PRO A 116 0.00 -21.14 7.81
C PRO A 116 0.31 -20.48 9.16
N LEU A 117 -0.73 -20.04 9.85
CA LEU A 117 -0.59 -19.42 11.16
C LEU A 117 -0.09 -20.45 12.18
N PRO A 118 1.03 -20.20 12.89
CA PRO A 118 1.61 -21.20 13.79
C PRO A 118 0.73 -21.52 15.01
N TRP A 119 -0.25 -20.67 15.32
CA TRP A 119 -1.19 -20.85 16.44
C TRP A 119 -2.61 -21.26 16.01
N ALA A 120 -2.88 -21.38 14.71
CA ALA A 120 -4.15 -21.93 14.24
C ALA A 120 -4.02 -23.46 14.20
N LYS A 121 -4.38 -24.11 15.32
CA LYS A 121 -4.71 -25.53 15.35
C LYS A 121 -6.22 -25.68 15.44
#